data_AF-A0A518EX70-F1
#
_entry.id   AF-A0A518EX70-F1
#
_cell.length_a   1.000
_cell.length_b   1.000
_cell.length_c   1.000
_cell.angle_alpha   90.00
_cell.angle_beta   90.00
_cell.angle_gamma   90.00
#
_symmetry.space_group_name_H-M   'P 1'
#
loop_
_entity.id
_entity.type
_entity.pdbx_description
1 polymer ?
#
loop_
_entity_poly.entity_id
_entity_poly.type
_entity_poly.pdbx_seq_one_letter_code
_entity_poly.pdbx_strand_id
1 'polypeptide(L)' 'MPRLIDQNHCPHCGIKLEAPLPRVCPECAGSLQQRYLKAGCLSSGPAIFLAGLAYLAWQIAA' A
#
# COMPACT_ATOMS: atom_id res chain seq x y z
N MET A 1 17.53 7.84 -9.78
CA MET A 1 16.18 8.37 -10.10
C MET A 1 15.13 7.37 -9.60
N PRO A 2 14.10 7.81 -8.84
CA PRO A 2 13.06 6.91 -8.32
C PRO A 2 12.30 6.23 -9.47
N ARG A 3 12.08 4.92 -9.39
CA ARG A 3 11.33 4.18 -10.42
C ARG A 3 9.83 4.49 -10.34
N LEU A 4 9.23 4.85 -11.48
CA LEU A 4 7.78 4.96 -11.68
C LEU A 4 7.18 3.57 -11.89
N ILE A 5 5.85 3.45 -11.84
CA ILE A 5 5.18 2.19 -12.16
C ILE A 5 5.47 1.77 -13.60
N ASP A 6 5.52 0.47 -13.84
CA ASP A 6 5.73 -0.10 -15.19
C ASP A 6 4.39 -0.38 -15.91
N GLN A 7 3.27 -0.07 -15.27
CA GLN A 7 1.92 -0.37 -15.76
C GLN A 7 1.28 0.86 -16.40
N ASN A 8 0.44 0.65 -17.42
CA ASN A 8 -0.30 1.73 -18.08
C ASN A 8 -1.62 2.10 -17.36
N HIS A 9 -1.80 1.66 -16.11
CA HIS A 9 -3.01 1.91 -15.33
C HIS A 9 -2.65 2.32 -13.90
N CYS A 10 -3.47 3.17 -13.31
CA CYS A 10 -3.32 3.56 -11.91
C CYS A 10 -3.70 2.39 -10.99
N PRO A 11 -2.83 1.96 -10.05
CA PRO A 11 -3.16 0.88 -9.11
C PRO A 11 -4.20 1.28 -8.05
N HIS A 12 -4.52 2.57 -7.92
CA HIS A 12 -5.49 3.07 -6.94
C HIS A 12 -6.92 3.12 -7.49
N CYS A 13 -7.10 3.60 -8.73
CA CYS A 13 -8.42 3.81 -9.33
C CYS A 13 -8.64 3.04 -10.64
N GLY A 14 -7.63 2.36 -11.17
CA GLY A 14 -7.72 1.56 -12.40
C GLY A 14 -7.72 2.37 -13.70
N ILE A 15 -7.70 3.72 -13.65
CA ILE A 15 -7.73 4.50 -14.89
C ILE A 15 -6.46 4.29 -15.71
N LYS A 16 -6.61 4.31 -17.04
CA LYS A 16 -5.49 4.28 -17.98
C LYS A 16 -4.67 5.56 -17.85
N LEU A 17 -3.36 5.41 -17.70
CA LEU A 17 -2.42 6.52 -17.62
C LEU A 17 -1.90 6.83 -19.02
N GLU A 18 -1.95 8.11 -19.40
CA GLU A 18 -1.38 8.59 -20.65
C GLU A 18 0.15 8.70 -20.54
N ALA A 19 0.85 8.48 -21.66
CA ALA A 19 2.30 8.65 -21.73
C ALA A 19 2.66 10.11 -22.04
N PRO A 20 3.67 10.72 -21.37
CA PRO A 20 4.57 10.11 -20.39
C PRO A 20 3.90 9.90 -19.01
N LEU A 21 4.21 8.77 -18.37
CA LEU A 21 3.64 8.37 -17.08
C LEU A 21 3.83 9.46 -16.02
N PRO A 22 2.74 10.02 -15.46
CA PRO A 22 2.84 11.05 -14.45
C PRO A 22 3.31 10.46 -13.10
N ARG A 23 3.88 11.32 -12.24
CA ARG A 23 4.29 10.90 -10.87
C ARG A 23 3.10 10.66 -9.94
N VAL A 24 1.97 11.26 -10.25
CA VAL A 24 0.72 11.26 -9.49
C VAL A 24 -0.41 11.02 -10.48
N CYS A 25 -1.39 10.20 -10.11
CA CYS A 25 -2.56 9.98 -10.95
C CYS A 25 -3.41 11.26 -11.01
N PRO A 26 -3.82 11.74 -12.21
CA PRO A 26 -4.62 12.96 -12.35
C PRO A 26 -6.01 12.84 -11.72
N GLU A 27 -6.61 11.63 -11.73
CA GLU A 27 -7.95 11.40 -11.20
C GLU A 27 -8.00 11.28 -9.67
N CYS A 28 -7.19 10.40 -9.09
CA CYS A 28 -7.29 10.05 -7.67
C CYS A 28 -6.23 10.73 -6.79
N ALA A 29 -5.34 11.54 -7.38
CA ALA A 29 -4.18 12.12 -6.71
C ALA A 29 -3.25 11.09 -6.02
N GLY A 30 -3.40 9.80 -6.36
CA GLY A 30 -2.61 8.71 -5.80
C GLY A 30 -1.18 8.71 -6.31
N SER A 31 -0.21 8.39 -5.44
CA SER A 31 1.20 8.33 -5.83
C SER A 31 1.48 7.11 -6.71
N LEU A 32 2.20 7.34 -7.81
CA LEU A 32 2.63 6.34 -8.78
C LEU A 32 4.12 5.99 -8.65
N GLN A 33 4.76 6.38 -7.55
CA GLN A 33 6.14 5.99 -7.30
C GLN A 33 6.18 4.58 -6.67
N GLN A 34 7.00 3.68 -7.22
CA GLN A 34 7.05 2.28 -6.77
C GLN A 34 7.27 2.12 -5.27
N ARG A 35 8.03 3.02 -4.64
CA ARG A 35 8.29 3.01 -3.19
C ARG A 35 7.01 3.11 -2.35
N TYR A 36 6.05 3.92 -2.78
CA TYR A 36 4.81 4.13 -2.03
C TYR A 36 3.79 3.02 -2.30
N LEU A 37 3.87 2.38 -3.47
CA LEU A 37 3.05 1.20 -3.77
C LEU A 37 3.51 -0.03 -2.98
N LYS A 38 4.83 -0.21 -2.82
CA LYS A 38 5.39 -1.29 -1.99
C LYS A 38 5.21 -1.06 -0.49
N ALA A 39 5.14 0.20 -0.05
CA ALA A 39 4.90 0.55 1.34
C ALA A 39 3.49 0.20 1.83
N GLY A 40 2.52 0.02 0.92
CA GLY A 40 1.14 -0.36 1.27
C GLY A 40 0.97 -1.77 1.86
N CYS A 41 2.01 -2.63 1.79
CA CYS A 41 1.96 -3.98 2.35
C CYS A 41 2.83 -4.21 3.60
N LEU A 42 3.60 -3.23 4.06
CA LEU A 42 4.36 -3.34 5.30
C LEU A 42 3.77 -2.43 6.37
N SER A 43 3.49 -3.01 7.53
CA SER A 43 3.48 -2.36 8.86
C SER A 43 2.14 -2.04 9.56
N SER A 44 1.14 -2.92 9.49
CA SER A 44 0.11 -2.96 10.55
C SER A 44 -0.46 -4.34 10.85
N GLY A 45 -0.54 -5.24 9.85
CA GLY A 45 -1.03 -6.61 10.02
C GLY A 45 -0.34 -7.42 11.14
N PRO A 46 1.01 -7.55 11.17
CA PRO A 46 1.66 -8.45 12.12
C PRO A 46 1.65 -7.92 13.56
N ALA A 47 1.73 -6.60 13.76
CA ALA A 47 1.72 -6.01 15.10
C ALA A 47 0.34 -6.14 15.76
N ILE A 48 -0.74 -5.87 15.02
CA ILE A 48 -2.11 -6.02 15.53
C ILE A 48 -2.44 -7.50 15.78
N PHE A 49 -1.99 -8.39 14.90
CA PHE A 49 -2.18 -9.84 15.08
C PHE A 49 -1.47 -10.39 16.32
N LEU A 50 -0.21 -9.99 16.56
CA LEU A 50 0.54 -10.40 17.75
C LEU A 50 -0.06 -9.82 19.04
N ALA A 51 -0.52 -8.57 19.02
CA ALA A 51 -1.22 -7.96 20.15
C ALA A 51 -2.54 -8.67 20.48
N GLY A 52 -3.31 -9.04 19.44
CA GLY A 52 -4.55 -9.81 19.60
C GLY A 52 -4.33 -11.19 20.21
N LEU A 53 -3.31 -11.93 19.75
CA LEU A 53 -2.94 -13.23 20.32
C LEU A 53 -2.49 -13.13 21.78
N ALA A 54 -1.70 -12.11 22.12
CA ALA A 54 -1.25 -11.90 23.49
C ALA A 54 -2.43 -11.61 24.46
N TYR A 55 -3.40 -10.80 24.03
CA TYR A 55 -4.60 -10.52 24.84
C TYR A 55 -5.47 -11.75 25.04
N LEU A 56 -5.65 -12.56 23.98
CA LEU A 56 -6.46 -13.77 24.04
C LEU A 56 -5.79 -14.85 24.91
N ALA A 57 -4.46 -14.98 24.83
CA ALA A 57 -3.69 -15.85 25.73
C ALA A 57 -3.80 -15.40 27.20
N TRP A 58 -3.82 -14.09 27.47
CA TRP A 58 -3.98 -13.57 28.83
C TRP A 58 -5.37 -13.89 29.42
N GLN A 59 -6.44 -13.79 28.63
CA GLN A 59 -7.78 -14.15 29.10
C GLN A 59 -7.97 -15.63 29.42
N ILE A 60 -7.26 -16.53 28.73
CA ILE A 60 -7.36 -17.98 28.99
C ILE A 60 -6.54 -18.39 30.23
N ALA A 61 -5.50 -17.63 30.57
CA ALA A 61 -4.59 -17.92 31.68
C ALA A 61 -4.99 -17.25 33.02
N ALA A 62 -5.99 -16.36 33.01
CA ALA A 62 -6.57 -15.70 34.19
C ALA A 62 -7.84 -16.43 34.65
#